data_AF-A0A954A369-F1
#
_entry.id   AF-A0A954A369-F1
#
_cell.length_a   1.000
_cell.length_b   1.000
_cell.length_c   1.000
_cell.angle_alpha   90.00
_cell.angle_beta   90.00
_cell.angle_gamma   90.00
#
_symmetry.space_group_name_H-M   'P 1'
#
loop_
_entity.id
_entity.type
_entity.pdbx_description
1 polymer ?
#
loop_
_entity_poly.entity_id
_entity_poly.type
_entity_poly.pdbx_seq_one_letter_code
_entity_poly.pdbx_strand_id
1 'polypeptide(L)'
;MSIGFALVGAAVLFGQVTQLRTMGLLLAATALCASWIGGRWRWERLPQLAAASVITSAVSAAMFGATDTGDLHPFFAALAVSAIVVAASRLLLRQPLGGPAATVGIGLASILACGTERNDAPFGSLLAIYVTLGLVAIRLGDRGRPSWRTYGPRWIVLGSVGVVLSAGLAVMFAAVLPRLHDRLAPWSGYRNGPRAGFSGESFRLGSLRNLQQSDDVVLRVHGPEVTHLRGEIYRRYGSGRWYRSSERAPNLTTYPETVDTAVAMGGIENEVWVADRETRHVFLPLDCSAVHAQPDRVQWTPEARVRSGRGEPIESYGFAR
;
A
#
# COMPACT_ATOMS: atom_id res chain seq x y z
N MET A 1 32.77 8.89 8.34
CA MET A 1 32.56 9.01 6.88
C MET A 1 31.69 7.89 6.31
N SER A 2 31.96 6.62 6.62
CA SER A 2 31.25 5.45 6.07
C SER A 2 29.72 5.41 6.28
N ILE A 3 29.19 5.85 7.44
CA ILE A 3 27.73 5.90 7.69
C ILE A 3 27.03 6.92 6.78
N GLY A 4 27.72 8.02 6.44
CA GLY A 4 27.17 9.07 5.56
C GLY A 4 26.82 8.53 4.18
N PHE A 5 27.71 7.73 3.59
CA PHE A 5 27.47 7.10 2.29
C PHE A 5 26.30 6.10 2.32
N ALA A 6 26.14 5.34 3.41
CA ALA A 6 24.98 4.46 3.55
C ALA A 6 23.67 5.28 3.54
N LEU A 7 23.63 6.41 4.26
CA LEU A 7 22.45 7.27 4.30
C LEU A 7 22.16 7.98 2.98
N VAL A 8 23.20 8.38 2.24
CA VAL A 8 23.06 8.86 0.86
C VAL A 8 22.40 7.79 -0.01
N GLY A 9 22.86 6.54 0.09
CA GLY A 9 22.26 5.40 -0.60
C GLY A 9 20.77 5.22 -0.27
N ALA A 10 20.40 5.29 1.02
CA ALA A 10 19.01 5.21 1.47
C ALA A 10 18.14 6.35 0.92
N ALA A 11 18.66 7.58 0.86
CA ALA A 11 17.95 8.74 0.33
C ALA A 11 17.75 8.67 -1.20
N VAL A 12 18.76 8.20 -1.94
CA VAL A 12 18.64 7.96 -3.39
C VAL A 12 17.63 6.86 -3.67
N LEU A 13 17.68 5.76 -2.89
CA LEU A 13 16.69 4.68 -2.93
C LEU A 13 15.27 5.20 -2.75
N PHE A 14 15.05 6.00 -1.71
CA PHE A 14 13.76 6.61 -1.42
C PHE A 14 13.24 7.41 -2.63
N GLY A 15 14.08 8.27 -3.23
CA GLY A 15 13.69 9.08 -4.39
C GLY A 15 13.39 8.27 -5.65
N GLN A 16 14.07 7.13 -5.84
CA GLN A 16 13.79 6.22 -6.97
C GLN A 16 12.47 5.46 -6.77
N VAL A 17 12.23 4.94 -5.56
CA VAL A 17 11.02 4.16 -5.25
C VAL A 17 9.77 5.02 -5.31
N THR A 18 9.80 6.20 -4.68
CA THR A 18 8.64 7.11 -4.59
C THR A 18 8.42 7.96 -5.84
N GLN A 19 9.28 7.85 -6.86
CA GLN A 19 9.36 8.76 -8.01
C GLN A 19 9.65 10.23 -7.64
N LEU A 20 9.84 10.56 -6.36
CA LEU A 20 10.19 11.90 -5.86
C LEU A 20 11.70 12.14 -5.93
N ARG A 21 12.25 12.15 -7.15
CA ARG A 21 13.71 12.27 -7.39
C ARG A 21 14.31 13.51 -6.74
N THR A 22 13.62 14.65 -6.78
CA THR A 22 14.06 15.91 -6.18
C THR A 22 14.19 15.79 -4.65
N MET A 23 13.20 15.18 -3.99
CA MET A 23 13.23 14.99 -2.54
C MET A 23 14.32 13.99 -2.12
N GLY A 24 14.48 12.90 -2.87
CA GLY A 24 15.58 11.95 -2.66
C GLY A 24 16.97 12.62 -2.76
N LEU A 25 17.18 13.49 -3.76
CA LEU A 25 18.42 14.25 -3.92
C LEU A 25 18.64 15.25 -2.78
N LEU A 26 17.60 15.94 -2.31
CA LEU A 26 17.69 16.85 -1.16
C LEU A 26 18.06 16.10 0.13
N LEU A 27 17.47 14.93 0.36
CA LEU A 27 17.80 14.08 1.51
C LEU A 27 19.24 13.54 1.41
N ALA A 28 19.66 13.15 0.21
CA ALA A 28 21.02 12.68 -0.05
C ALA A 28 22.04 13.81 0.20
N ALA A 29 21.79 15.00 -0.32
CA ALA A 29 22.62 16.19 -0.08
C ALA A 29 22.69 16.51 1.42
N THR A 30 21.56 16.44 2.13
CA THR A 30 21.49 16.66 3.58
C THR A 30 22.34 15.64 4.35
N ALA A 31 22.22 14.35 4.02
CA ALA A 31 23.02 13.28 4.62
C ALA A 31 24.52 13.45 4.33
N LEU A 32 24.87 13.86 3.11
CA LEU A 32 26.24 14.12 2.70
C LEU A 32 26.83 15.30 3.47
N CYS A 33 26.14 16.44 3.53
CA CYS A 33 26.52 17.62 4.30
C CYS A 33 26.69 17.28 5.79
N ALA A 34 25.74 16.57 6.40
CA ALA A 34 25.82 16.13 7.79
C ALA A 34 27.05 15.24 8.04
N SER A 35 27.36 14.35 7.08
CA SER A 35 28.53 13.48 7.17
C SER A 35 29.86 14.25 7.06
N TRP A 36 29.87 15.35 6.33
CA TRP A 36 31.05 16.19 6.11
C TRP A 36 31.33 17.11 7.30
N ILE A 37 30.29 17.68 7.91
CA ILE A 37 30.40 18.48 9.14
C ILE A 37 30.97 17.62 10.29
N GLY A 38 30.50 16.37 10.37
CA GLY A 38 30.91 15.38 11.37
C GLY A 38 30.31 15.62 12.75
N GLY A 39 30.55 14.65 13.66
CA GLY A 39 30.01 14.65 15.02
C GLY A 39 30.65 15.70 15.93
N ARG A 40 30.26 16.96 15.78
CA ARG A 40 30.79 18.09 16.56
C ARG A 40 29.98 18.35 17.83
N TRP A 41 28.70 17.97 17.84
CA TRP A 41 27.78 18.36 18.91
C TRP A 41 27.72 17.30 20.00
N ARG A 42 27.81 17.74 21.27
CA ARG A 42 27.62 16.91 22.45
C ARG A 42 26.28 17.27 23.08
N TRP A 43 25.30 16.42 22.86
CA TRP A 43 23.98 16.55 23.48
C TRP A 43 23.79 15.43 24.49
N GLU A 44 23.11 15.73 25.59
CA GLU A 44 22.68 14.73 26.56
C GLU A 44 21.52 13.87 26.01
N ARG A 45 21.15 12.79 26.71
CA ARG A 45 20.16 11.81 26.22
C ARG A 45 18.78 12.42 25.99
N LEU A 46 18.30 13.25 26.90
CA LEU A 46 16.98 13.90 26.83
C LEU A 46 16.83 14.84 25.62
N PRO A 47 17.75 15.79 25.37
CA PRO A 47 17.64 16.66 24.19
C PRO A 47 17.77 15.92 22.87
N GLN A 48 18.51 14.79 22.82
CA GLN A 48 18.54 13.95 21.62
C GLN A 48 17.17 13.34 21.30
N LEU A 49 16.45 12.83 22.31
CA LEU A 49 15.12 12.26 22.14
C LEU A 49 14.09 13.34 21.77
N ALA A 50 14.15 14.51 22.41
CA ALA A 50 13.27 15.64 22.11
C ALA A 50 13.47 16.16 20.69
N ALA A 51 14.71 16.28 20.22
CA ALA A 51 14.97 16.68 18.84
C ALA A 51 14.51 15.63 17.83
N ALA A 52 14.71 14.35 18.12
CA ALA A 52 14.24 13.27 17.25
C ALA A 52 12.71 13.25 17.14
N SER A 53 11.99 13.46 18.24
CA SER A 53 10.52 13.53 18.22
C SER A 53 10.01 14.76 17.48
N VAL A 54 10.60 15.95 17.69
CA VAL A 54 10.24 17.18 16.97
C VAL A 54 10.48 17.04 15.47
N ILE A 55 11.63 16.50 15.06
CA ILE A 55 11.94 16.25 13.64
C ILE A 55 10.93 15.28 13.04
N THR A 56 10.64 14.17 13.73
CA THR A 56 9.69 13.16 13.24
C THR A 56 8.30 13.76 13.07
N SER A 57 7.82 14.53 14.06
CA SER A 57 6.50 15.17 14.00
C SER A 57 6.41 16.22 12.90
N ALA A 58 7.43 17.08 12.75
CA ALA A 58 7.45 18.14 11.74
C ALA A 58 7.49 17.56 10.32
N VAL A 59 8.33 16.54 10.09
CA VAL A 59 8.43 15.86 8.79
C VAL A 59 7.13 15.11 8.48
N SER A 60 6.56 14.43 9.46
CA SER A 60 5.28 13.72 9.28
C SER A 60 4.16 14.69 8.91
N ALA A 61 4.04 15.82 9.61
CA ALA A 61 3.04 16.85 9.30
C ALA A 61 3.21 17.42 7.88
N ALA A 62 4.45 17.69 7.45
CA ALA A 62 4.73 18.16 6.11
C ALA A 62 4.35 17.12 5.03
N MET A 63 4.59 15.83 5.29
CA MET A 63 4.28 14.75 4.37
C MET A 63 2.78 14.45 4.29
N PHE A 64 2.02 14.58 5.38
CA PHE A 64 0.56 14.47 5.34
C PHE A 64 -0.09 15.60 4.54
N GLY A 65 0.56 16.77 4.42
CA GLY A 65 0.14 17.85 3.54
C GLY A 65 0.54 17.68 2.07
N ALA A 66 1.47 16.76 1.76
CA ALA A 66 1.91 16.51 0.39
C ALA A 66 0.84 15.72 -0.38
N THR A 67 0.29 16.33 -1.42
CA THR A 67 -0.81 15.76 -2.21
C THR A 67 -0.37 14.67 -3.18
N ASP A 68 0.93 14.51 -3.40
CA ASP A 68 1.49 13.57 -4.35
C ASP A 68 2.75 12.88 -3.78
N THR A 69 2.56 11.66 -3.27
CA THR A 69 3.63 10.78 -2.77
C THR A 69 3.91 9.61 -3.71
N GLY A 70 3.42 9.73 -4.96
CA GLY A 70 3.44 8.65 -5.93
C GLY A 70 2.58 7.45 -5.49
N ASP A 71 3.09 6.25 -5.72
CA ASP A 71 2.41 5.00 -5.40
C ASP A 71 2.51 4.62 -3.90
N LEU A 72 3.45 5.22 -3.17
CA LEU A 72 3.66 4.90 -1.76
C LEU A 72 2.53 5.50 -0.90
N HIS A 73 2.02 4.73 0.06
CA HIS A 73 1.05 5.25 1.02
C HIS A 73 1.67 6.42 1.82
N PRO A 74 0.96 7.56 2.00
CA PRO A 74 1.51 8.76 2.65
C PRO A 74 2.12 8.51 4.02
N PHE A 75 1.54 7.57 4.79
CA PHE A 75 2.07 7.15 6.09
C PHE A 75 3.47 6.53 5.99
N PHE A 76 3.71 5.62 5.04
CA PHE A 76 5.02 4.99 4.86
C PHE A 76 6.03 5.97 4.28
N ALA A 77 5.60 6.88 3.41
CA ALA A 77 6.44 7.98 2.93
C ALA A 77 6.89 8.87 4.09
N ALA A 78 5.96 9.30 4.94
CA ALA A 78 6.24 10.10 6.12
C ALA A 78 7.23 9.39 7.06
N LEU A 79 7.00 8.10 7.33
CA LEU A 79 7.85 7.29 8.19
C LEU A 79 9.26 7.15 7.62
N ALA A 80 9.38 6.86 6.32
CA ALA A 80 10.68 6.71 5.66
C ALA A 80 11.48 8.01 5.65
N VAL A 81 10.87 9.13 5.26
CA VAL A 81 11.54 10.45 5.27
C VAL A 81 11.96 10.81 6.69
N SER A 82 11.07 10.65 7.68
CA SER A 82 11.36 10.96 9.07
C SER A 82 12.55 10.14 9.58
N ALA A 83 12.57 8.84 9.29
CA ALA A 83 13.67 7.95 9.65
C ALA A 83 14.99 8.38 8.99
N ILE A 84 15.00 8.74 7.70
CA ILE A 84 16.21 9.24 7.02
C ILE A 84 16.71 10.53 7.66
N VAL A 85 15.83 11.50 7.95
CA VAL A 85 16.22 12.77 8.57
C VAL A 85 16.74 12.56 9.99
N VAL A 86 16.11 11.68 10.78
CA VAL A 86 16.60 11.32 12.13
C VAL A 86 17.96 10.61 12.04
N ALA A 87 18.16 9.72 11.07
CA ALA A 87 19.45 9.05 10.90
C ALA A 87 20.55 10.02 10.42
N ALA A 88 20.22 10.98 9.55
CA ALA A 88 21.13 12.03 9.12
C ALA A 88 21.49 13.00 10.26
N SER A 89 20.52 13.42 11.08
CA SER A 89 20.79 14.29 12.23
C SER A 89 21.67 13.62 13.28
N ARG A 90 21.54 12.30 13.46
CA ARG A 90 22.44 11.51 14.31
C ARG A 90 23.91 11.56 13.87
N LEU A 91 24.23 11.86 12.60
CA LEU A 91 25.61 12.04 12.14
C LEU A 91 26.28 13.30 12.71
N LEU A 92 25.49 14.30 13.10
CA LEU A 92 25.97 15.56 13.70
C LEU A 92 26.35 15.38 15.18
N LEU A 93 25.90 14.28 15.80
CA LEU A 93 26.13 13.98 17.21
C LEU A 93 27.44 13.22 17.40
N ARG A 94 28.22 13.61 18.43
CA ARG A 94 29.48 12.95 18.77
C ARG A 94 29.28 11.59 19.45
N GLN A 95 28.18 11.42 20.19
CA GLN A 95 27.79 10.20 20.89
C GLN A 95 26.27 10.00 20.79
N PRO A 96 25.76 9.55 19.64
CA PRO A 96 24.32 9.29 19.49
C PRO A 96 23.90 8.11 20.38
N LEU A 97 22.71 8.20 20.98
CA LEU A 97 22.12 7.12 21.76
C LEU A 97 22.03 5.82 20.94
N GLY A 98 22.58 4.72 21.45
CA GLY A 98 22.65 3.43 20.73
C GLY A 98 23.71 3.35 19.62
N GLY A 99 24.54 4.39 19.47
CA GLY A 99 25.73 4.37 18.61
C GLY A 99 25.44 4.22 17.11
N PRO A 100 26.41 3.71 16.33
CA PRO A 100 26.26 3.47 14.89
C PRO A 100 25.16 2.46 14.55
N ALA A 101 24.96 1.44 15.39
CA ALA A 101 24.00 0.37 15.14
C ALA A 101 22.56 0.90 15.05
N ALA A 102 22.17 1.78 15.97
CA ALA A 102 20.85 2.38 15.93
C ALA A 102 20.67 3.35 14.74
N THR A 103 21.72 4.03 14.27
CA THR A 103 21.64 4.86 13.04
C THR A 103 21.39 3.99 11.81
N VAL A 104 22.08 2.86 11.69
CA VAL A 104 21.88 1.88 10.61
C VAL A 104 20.49 1.24 10.71
N GLY A 105 20.04 0.89 11.91
CA GLY A 105 18.71 0.33 12.12
C GLY A 105 17.58 1.28 11.68
N ILE A 106 17.71 2.57 11.97
CA ILE A 106 16.72 3.57 11.56
C ILE A 106 16.68 3.72 10.03
N GLY A 107 17.83 3.82 9.36
CA GLY A 107 17.84 3.89 7.90
C GLY A 107 17.44 2.56 7.23
N LEU A 108 17.66 1.42 7.86
CA LEU A 108 17.11 0.14 7.39
C LEU A 108 15.58 0.15 7.48
N ALA A 109 15.01 0.63 8.59
CA ALA A 109 13.57 0.77 8.74
C ALA A 109 12.96 1.70 7.69
N SER A 110 13.68 2.77 7.29
CA SER A 110 13.21 3.65 6.21
C SER A 110 13.17 2.95 4.85
N ILE A 111 14.20 2.16 4.52
CA ILE A 111 14.24 1.40 3.26
C ILE A 111 13.16 0.32 3.25
N LEU A 112 12.96 -0.39 4.37
CA LEU A 112 11.92 -1.39 4.51
C LEU A 112 10.51 -0.80 4.36
N ALA A 113 10.28 0.41 4.90
CA ALA A 113 9.02 1.12 4.70
C ALA A 113 8.77 1.50 3.24
N CYS A 114 9.83 1.67 2.43
CA CYS A 114 9.71 1.88 0.98
C CYS A 114 9.47 0.59 0.21
N GLY A 115 9.95 -0.55 0.72
CA GLY A 115 9.93 -1.85 0.04
C GLY A 115 8.55 -2.52 -0.02
N THR A 116 7.52 -1.95 0.58
CA THR A 116 6.16 -2.54 0.56
C THR A 116 5.51 -2.47 -0.82
N GLU A 117 5.87 -1.49 -1.65
CA GLU A 117 5.23 -1.25 -2.96
C GLU A 117 6.10 -1.72 -4.16
N ARG A 118 7.40 -1.97 -3.95
CA ARG A 118 8.33 -2.26 -5.06
C ARG A 118 9.32 -3.35 -4.67
N ASN A 119 9.25 -4.47 -5.39
CA ASN A 119 10.18 -5.59 -5.26
C ASN A 119 10.91 -5.85 -6.58
N ASP A 120 11.53 -4.81 -7.12
CA ASP A 120 12.33 -4.88 -8.33
C ASP A 120 13.81 -5.15 -8.03
N ALA A 121 14.52 -5.79 -8.96
CA ALA A 121 15.94 -6.12 -8.84
C ALA A 121 16.85 -4.94 -8.38
N PRO A 122 16.68 -3.69 -8.85
CA PRO A 122 17.50 -2.57 -8.38
C PRO A 122 17.25 -2.23 -6.90
N PHE A 123 16.03 -2.36 -6.39
CA PHE A 123 15.74 -2.16 -4.96
C PHE A 123 16.51 -3.15 -4.10
N GLY A 124 16.49 -4.44 -4.46
CA GLY A 124 17.24 -5.48 -3.76
C GLY A 124 18.75 -5.24 -3.76
N SER A 125 19.30 -4.79 -4.89
CA SER A 125 20.72 -4.46 -5.02
C SER A 125 21.14 -3.31 -4.12
N LEU A 126 20.35 -2.23 -4.09
CA LEU A 126 20.62 -1.07 -3.26
C LEU A 126 20.43 -1.36 -1.76
N LEU A 127 19.44 -2.18 -1.40
CA LEU A 127 19.28 -2.68 -0.03
C LEU A 127 20.52 -3.48 0.41
N ALA A 128 21.03 -4.38 -0.44
CA ALA A 128 22.24 -5.13 -0.15
C ALA A 128 23.46 -4.22 0.05
N ILE A 129 23.61 -3.18 -0.79
CA ILE A 129 24.65 -2.15 -0.64
C ILE A 129 24.50 -1.42 0.69
N TYR A 130 23.29 -0.98 1.04
CA TYR A 130 23.02 -0.29 2.31
C TYR A 130 23.41 -1.13 3.52
N VAL A 131 22.94 -2.38 3.57
CA VAL A 131 23.26 -3.31 4.67
C VAL A 131 24.76 -3.53 4.77
N THR A 132 25.44 -3.75 3.65
CA THR A 132 26.89 -3.94 3.61
C THR A 132 27.64 -2.72 4.15
N LEU A 133 27.29 -1.52 3.69
CA LEU A 133 27.88 -0.28 4.18
C LEU A 133 27.57 -0.04 5.67
N GLY A 134 26.37 -0.37 6.12
CA GLY A 134 25.96 -0.28 7.52
C GLY A 134 26.77 -1.20 8.42
N LEU A 135 26.98 -2.45 8.02
CA LEU A 135 27.83 -3.41 8.74
C LEU A 135 29.29 -2.95 8.80
N VAL A 136 29.83 -2.48 7.67
CA VAL A 136 31.18 -1.90 7.61
C VAL A 136 31.29 -0.70 8.56
N ALA A 137 30.28 0.16 8.58
CA ALA A 137 30.27 1.32 9.47
C ALA A 137 30.22 0.95 10.96
N ILE A 138 29.36 0.00 11.35
CA ILE A 138 29.31 -0.52 12.73
C ILE A 138 30.68 -1.09 13.11
N ARG A 139 31.30 -1.84 12.19
CA ARG A 139 32.61 -2.47 12.40
C ARG A 139 33.73 -1.45 12.59
N LEU A 140 33.72 -0.36 11.82
CA LEU A 140 34.70 0.73 11.92
C LEU A 140 34.52 1.60 13.17
N GLY A 141 33.30 1.68 13.71
CA GLY A 141 33.01 2.38 14.96
C GLY A 141 33.49 1.64 16.21
N ASP A 142 33.63 0.32 16.13
CA ASP A 142 34.05 -0.52 17.24
C ASP A 142 35.59 -0.62 17.31
N ARG A 143 36.21 0.34 18.03
CA ARG A 143 37.67 0.44 18.20
C ARG A 143 38.28 -0.76 18.95
N GLY A 144 37.49 -1.50 19.73
CA GLY A 144 37.96 -2.65 20.49
C GLY A 144 38.06 -3.94 19.68
N ARG A 145 37.49 -3.98 18.47
CA ARG A 145 37.44 -5.23 17.70
C ARG A 145 38.76 -5.52 16.96
N PRO A 146 39.38 -6.69 17.19
CA PRO A 146 40.63 -7.07 16.53
C PRO A 146 40.47 -7.11 15.01
N SER A 147 41.52 -6.78 14.26
CA SER A 147 41.49 -6.69 12.79
C SER A 147 41.01 -8.00 12.16
N TRP A 148 40.43 -7.96 10.95
CA TRP A 148 39.98 -9.17 10.25
C TRP A 148 41.10 -10.20 10.04
N ARG A 149 42.33 -9.73 9.91
CA ARG A 149 43.52 -10.56 9.76
C ARG A 149 43.89 -11.35 11.01
N THR A 150 43.42 -10.90 12.18
CA THR A 150 43.71 -11.54 13.47
C THR A 150 42.78 -12.72 13.74
N TYR A 151 41.66 -12.82 13.03
CA TYR A 151 40.75 -13.95 13.18
C TYR A 151 41.29 -15.17 12.44
N GLY A 152 41.50 -16.27 13.18
CA GLY A 152 41.76 -17.57 12.56
C GLY A 152 40.58 -18.04 11.68
N PRO A 153 40.81 -18.98 10.76
CA PRO A 153 39.83 -19.42 9.77
C PRO A 153 38.50 -19.87 10.38
N ARG A 154 38.52 -20.44 11.60
CA ARG A 154 37.31 -20.82 12.36
C ARG A 154 36.28 -19.69 12.51
N TRP A 155 36.74 -18.46 12.76
CA TRP A 155 35.87 -17.31 13.01
C TRP A 155 35.29 -16.75 11.70
N ILE A 156 36.03 -16.88 10.60
CA ILE A 156 35.53 -16.56 9.26
C ILE A 156 34.42 -17.53 8.89
N VAL A 157 34.63 -18.84 9.15
CA VAL A 157 33.59 -19.86 8.94
C VAL A 157 32.36 -19.57 9.79
N LEU A 158 32.51 -19.34 11.11
CA LEU A 158 31.39 -18.96 12.00
C LEU A 158 30.66 -17.69 11.54
N GLY A 159 31.40 -16.67 11.11
CA GLY A 159 30.82 -15.44 10.56
C GLY A 159 30.05 -15.70 9.27
N SER A 160 30.60 -16.50 8.35
CA SER A 160 29.94 -16.87 7.09
C SER A 160 28.67 -17.68 7.34
N VAL A 161 28.69 -18.63 8.28
CA VAL A 161 27.51 -19.40 8.70
C VAL A 161 26.44 -18.48 9.26
N GLY A 162 26.81 -17.50 10.09
CA GLY A 162 25.89 -16.50 10.61
C GLY A 162 25.24 -15.65 9.51
N VAL A 163 26.00 -15.24 8.50
CA VAL A 163 25.50 -14.50 7.33
C VAL A 163 24.55 -15.37 6.51
N VAL A 164 24.93 -16.62 6.23
CA VAL A 164 24.10 -17.58 5.47
C VAL A 164 22.80 -17.88 6.21
N LEU A 165 22.84 -18.12 7.52
CA LEU A 165 21.64 -18.32 8.35
C LEU A 165 20.74 -17.09 8.35
N SER A 166 21.31 -15.89 8.48
CA SER A 166 20.53 -14.65 8.47
C SER A 166 19.86 -14.41 7.10
N ALA A 167 20.59 -14.65 6.01
CA ALA A 167 20.05 -14.57 4.65
C ALA A 167 18.96 -15.62 4.41
N GLY A 168 19.18 -16.87 4.85
CA GLY A 168 18.20 -17.95 4.77
C GLY A 168 16.93 -17.63 5.56
N LEU A 169 17.07 -17.07 6.77
CA LEU A 169 15.95 -16.63 7.59
C LEU A 169 15.18 -15.49 6.91
N ALA A 170 15.87 -14.52 6.31
CA ALA A 170 15.24 -13.42 5.58
C ALA A 170 14.46 -13.92 4.35
N VAL A 171 15.04 -14.84 3.56
CA VAL A 171 14.36 -15.48 2.43
C VAL A 171 13.16 -16.31 2.90
N MET A 172 13.31 -17.05 4.00
CA MET A 172 12.22 -17.79 4.61
C MET A 172 11.09 -16.86 5.04
N PHE A 173 11.38 -15.75 5.73
CA PHE A 173 10.37 -14.76 6.08
C PHE A 173 9.73 -14.16 4.82
N ALA A 174 10.51 -13.78 3.82
CA ALA A 174 9.97 -13.25 2.56
C ALA A 174 9.02 -14.24 1.85
N ALA A 175 9.29 -15.55 1.93
CA ALA A 175 8.45 -16.59 1.33
C ALA A 175 7.25 -16.99 2.20
N VAL A 176 7.40 -16.96 3.53
CA VAL A 176 6.39 -17.44 4.48
C VAL A 176 5.44 -16.32 4.90
N LEU A 177 5.92 -15.09 5.05
CA LEU A 177 5.14 -13.97 5.57
C LEU A 177 3.92 -13.62 4.69
N PRO A 178 4.00 -13.62 3.34
CA PRO A 178 2.81 -13.43 2.51
C PRO A 178 1.76 -14.53 2.74
N ARG A 179 2.19 -15.80 2.80
CA ARG A 179 1.29 -16.93 3.07
C ARG A 179 0.67 -16.86 4.46
N LEU A 180 1.44 -16.39 5.44
CA LEU A 180 0.96 -16.18 6.80
C LEU A 180 -0.03 -15.01 6.86
N HIS A 181 0.28 -13.92 6.17
CA HIS A 181 -0.60 -12.77 6.01
C HIS A 181 -1.93 -13.20 5.40
N ASP A 182 -1.94 -13.98 4.32
CA ASP A 182 -3.18 -14.44 3.68
C ASP A 182 -4.02 -15.34 4.60
N ARG A 183 -3.37 -16.15 5.45
CA ARG A 183 -4.05 -16.97 6.47
C ARG A 183 -4.61 -16.15 7.62
N LEU A 184 -3.96 -15.06 7.98
CA LEU A 184 -4.35 -14.19 9.11
C LEU A 184 -5.24 -13.02 8.68
N ALA A 185 -5.27 -12.66 7.40
CA ALA A 185 -6.10 -11.59 6.84
C ALA A 185 -7.60 -11.74 7.15
N PRO A 186 -8.21 -12.94 7.21
CA PRO A 186 -9.61 -13.09 7.62
C PRO A 186 -9.85 -12.70 9.08
N TRP A 187 -8.83 -12.85 9.94
CA TRP A 187 -8.93 -12.62 11.38
C TRP A 187 -8.74 -11.15 11.76
N SER A 188 -8.01 -10.38 10.94
CA SER A 188 -7.76 -8.96 11.19
C SER A 188 -8.97 -8.06 10.88
N GLY A 189 -10.08 -8.62 10.36
CA GLY A 189 -11.22 -7.84 9.86
C GLY A 189 -10.91 -7.02 8.59
N TYR A 190 -9.64 -7.00 8.18
CA TYR A 190 -9.13 -6.36 6.97
C TYR A 190 -9.34 -7.30 5.78
N ARG A 191 -10.60 -7.44 5.35
CA ARG A 191 -10.95 -8.17 4.12
C ARG A 191 -10.51 -7.38 2.88
N ASN A 192 -9.22 -7.40 2.58
CA ASN A 192 -8.64 -7.02 1.28
C ASN A 192 -8.62 -8.24 0.34
N GLY A 193 -9.76 -8.91 0.15
CA GLY A 193 -9.88 -9.77 -1.03
C GLY A 193 -9.88 -8.88 -2.29
N PRO A 194 -9.48 -9.39 -3.47
CA PRO A 194 -9.76 -8.72 -4.73
C PRO A 194 -11.27 -8.45 -4.77
N ARG A 195 -11.66 -7.18 -4.63
CA ARG A 195 -13.06 -6.77 -4.68
C ARG A 195 -13.23 -6.07 -6.01
N ALA A 196 -13.66 -6.81 -7.02
CA ALA A 196 -14.13 -6.20 -8.24
C ALA A 196 -15.16 -5.08 -7.95
N GLY A 197 -14.93 -3.88 -8.50
CA GLY A 197 -15.88 -2.77 -8.49
C GLY A 197 -15.48 -1.54 -7.66
N PHE A 198 -16.45 -0.63 -7.51
CA PHE A 198 -16.32 0.59 -6.71
C PHE A 198 -16.49 0.23 -5.23
N SER A 199 -15.39 0.14 -4.48
CA SER A 199 -15.43 -0.32 -3.08
C SER A 199 -15.33 0.79 -2.04
N GLY A 200 -15.32 2.06 -2.48
CA GLY A 200 -15.05 3.22 -1.62
C GLY A 200 -16.31 4.02 -1.30
N GLU A 201 -16.44 4.43 -0.03
CA GLU A 201 -17.38 5.46 0.43
C GLU A 201 -17.16 6.80 -0.29
N SER A 202 -15.94 7.02 -0.81
CA SER A 202 -15.61 8.18 -1.61
C SER A 202 -14.71 7.85 -2.81
N PHE A 203 -14.75 8.72 -3.82
CA PHE A 203 -13.88 8.71 -4.99
C PHE A 203 -13.38 10.13 -5.27
N ARG A 204 -12.14 10.29 -5.72
CA ARG A 204 -11.54 11.58 -6.07
C ARG A 204 -11.55 11.74 -7.59
N LEU A 205 -12.08 12.86 -8.10
CA LEU A 205 -12.13 13.14 -9.54
C LEU A 205 -10.71 13.09 -10.14
N GLY A 206 -10.55 12.38 -11.26
CA GLY A 206 -9.23 12.16 -11.90
C GLY A 206 -8.38 11.07 -11.26
N SER A 207 -8.85 10.41 -10.18
CA SER A 207 -8.14 9.29 -9.57
C SER A 207 -8.82 7.96 -9.88
N LEU A 208 -8.11 7.08 -10.57
CA LEU A 208 -8.48 5.67 -10.72
C LEU A 208 -7.98 4.81 -9.54
N ARG A 209 -7.42 5.42 -8.48
CA ARG A 209 -6.82 4.70 -7.34
C ARG A 209 -7.81 3.79 -6.61
N ASN A 210 -9.11 4.09 -6.70
CA ASN A 210 -10.18 3.28 -6.11
C ASN A 210 -10.88 2.38 -7.14
N LEU A 211 -10.46 2.43 -8.41
CA LEU A 211 -10.89 1.49 -9.43
C LEU A 211 -9.98 0.27 -9.27
N GLN A 212 -10.49 -0.80 -8.67
CA GLN A 212 -9.68 -2.00 -8.48
C GLN A 212 -9.34 -2.59 -9.84
N GLN A 213 -8.04 -2.66 -10.15
CA GLN A 213 -7.54 -3.31 -11.35
C GLN A 213 -7.56 -4.81 -11.10
N SER A 214 -8.68 -5.45 -11.44
CA SER A 214 -8.76 -6.90 -11.55
C SER A 214 -9.07 -7.26 -13.00
N ASP A 215 -8.35 -8.25 -13.51
CA ASP A 215 -8.62 -8.88 -14.81
C ASP A 215 -9.70 -9.97 -14.70
N ASP A 216 -10.27 -10.16 -13.50
CA ASP A 216 -11.34 -11.12 -13.30
C ASP A 216 -12.59 -10.69 -14.09
N VAL A 217 -13.16 -11.64 -14.82
CA VAL A 217 -14.45 -11.42 -15.48
C VAL A 217 -15.50 -11.29 -14.40
N VAL A 218 -16.12 -10.11 -14.30
CA VAL A 218 -17.18 -9.81 -13.32
C VAL A 218 -18.58 -10.01 -13.89
N LEU A 219 -18.72 -9.84 -15.20
CA LEU A 219 -19.99 -9.85 -15.92
C LEU A 219 -19.79 -10.40 -17.32
N ARG A 220 -20.69 -11.28 -17.75
CA ARG A 220 -20.86 -11.62 -19.17
C ARG A 220 -22.24 -11.18 -19.61
N VAL A 221 -22.30 -10.37 -20.67
CA VAL A 221 -23.56 -9.87 -21.23
C VAL A 221 -23.73 -10.49 -22.61
N HIS A 222 -24.86 -11.15 -22.82
CA HIS A 222 -25.26 -11.76 -24.08
C HIS A 222 -26.42 -10.96 -24.67
N GLY A 223 -26.29 -10.46 -25.90
CA GLY A 223 -27.30 -9.63 -26.55
C GLY A 223 -26.68 -8.47 -27.36
N PRO A 224 -27.48 -7.45 -27.72
CA PRO A 224 -26.98 -6.21 -28.31
C PRO A 224 -25.88 -5.55 -27.48
N GLU A 225 -24.93 -4.89 -28.14
CA GLU A 225 -23.77 -4.28 -27.49
C GLU A 225 -24.18 -3.30 -26.37
N VAL A 226 -23.68 -3.53 -25.15
CA VAL A 226 -23.83 -2.65 -23.99
C VAL A 226 -22.51 -1.91 -23.77
N THR A 227 -22.51 -0.60 -24.05
CA THR A 227 -21.31 0.23 -23.93
C THR A 227 -21.11 0.82 -22.54
N HIS A 228 -22.19 0.93 -21.75
CA HIS A 228 -22.16 1.56 -20.42
C HIS A 228 -22.95 0.77 -19.38
N LEU A 229 -22.33 0.54 -18.23
CA LEU A 229 -22.96 -0.03 -17.04
C LEU A 229 -23.12 1.08 -15.98
N ARG A 230 -24.29 1.17 -15.36
CA ARG A 230 -24.54 1.98 -14.17
C ARG A 230 -23.71 1.44 -13.02
N GLY A 231 -22.73 2.24 -12.60
CA GLY A 231 -21.86 1.96 -11.46
C GLY A 231 -22.46 2.40 -10.13
N GLU A 232 -21.60 2.91 -9.25
CA GLU A 232 -22.02 3.50 -7.97
C GLU A 232 -22.35 4.98 -8.12
N ILE A 233 -23.45 5.43 -7.52
CA ILE A 233 -23.87 6.84 -7.57
C ILE A 233 -23.28 7.59 -6.37
N TYR A 234 -22.48 8.61 -6.66
CA TYR A 234 -21.96 9.54 -5.66
C TYR A 234 -22.69 10.87 -5.79
N ARG A 235 -23.39 11.29 -4.74
CA ARG A 235 -24.27 12.49 -4.78
C ARG A 235 -23.67 13.72 -4.11
N ARG A 236 -22.73 13.55 -3.18
CA ARG A 236 -22.20 14.64 -2.37
C ARG A 236 -20.76 14.94 -2.76
N TYR A 237 -20.45 16.19 -3.06
CA TYR A 237 -19.07 16.63 -3.29
C TYR A 237 -18.55 17.45 -2.11
N GLY A 238 -17.34 17.16 -1.62
CA GLY A 238 -16.70 17.88 -0.53
C GLY A 238 -15.21 17.54 -0.41
N SER A 239 -14.38 18.49 0.02
CA SER A 239 -12.94 18.27 0.22
C SER A 239 -12.21 17.60 -0.97
N GLY A 240 -12.61 17.94 -2.21
CA GLY A 240 -12.05 17.36 -3.42
C GLY A 240 -12.48 15.91 -3.72
N ARG A 241 -13.52 15.40 -3.04
CA ARG A 241 -14.00 14.02 -3.17
C ARG A 241 -15.51 13.98 -3.37
N TRP A 242 -15.96 12.99 -4.13
CA TRP A 242 -17.33 12.57 -4.21
C TRP A 242 -17.60 11.50 -3.17
N TYR A 243 -18.70 11.63 -2.43
CA TYR A 243 -19.12 10.72 -1.38
C TYR A 243 -20.44 10.05 -1.78
N ARG A 244 -20.56 8.78 -1.40
CA ARG A 244 -21.83 8.07 -1.44
C ARG A 244 -22.78 8.77 -0.46
N SER A 245 -24.05 8.96 -0.85
CA SER A 245 -25.03 9.41 0.14
C SER A 245 -25.26 8.27 1.14
N SER A 246 -25.06 8.54 2.43
CA SER A 246 -25.43 7.65 3.53
C SER A 246 -26.92 7.71 3.85
N GLU A 247 -27.68 8.57 3.16
CA GLU A 247 -29.13 8.52 3.21
C GLU A 247 -29.55 7.11 2.82
N ARG A 248 -30.16 6.43 3.80
CA ARG A 248 -30.90 5.18 3.67
C ARG A 248 -31.36 5.04 2.23
N ALA A 249 -30.81 4.05 1.51
CA ALA A 249 -31.18 3.77 0.13
C ALA A 249 -32.70 3.98 0.02
N PRO A 250 -33.18 4.89 -0.86
CA PRO A 250 -34.58 5.26 -0.91
C PRO A 250 -35.38 3.96 -0.92
N ASN A 251 -36.30 3.85 0.04
CA ASN A 251 -37.04 2.65 0.41
C ASN A 251 -36.98 1.60 -0.71
N LEU A 252 -36.23 0.51 -0.48
CA LEU A 252 -36.21 -0.66 -1.36
C LEU A 252 -37.66 -0.93 -1.75
N THR A 253 -38.00 -0.59 -2.99
CA THR A 253 -39.36 -0.80 -3.47
C THR A 253 -39.41 -2.26 -3.81
N THR A 254 -39.77 -3.09 -2.83
CA THR A 254 -40.11 -4.48 -3.05
C THR A 254 -41.36 -4.48 -3.92
N TYR A 255 -41.20 -4.69 -5.22
CA TYR A 255 -42.35 -4.86 -6.11
C TYR A 255 -43.04 -6.17 -5.74
N PRO A 256 -44.35 -6.15 -5.42
CA PRO A 256 -45.09 -7.38 -5.17
C PRO A 256 -45.18 -8.20 -6.46
N GLU A 257 -44.65 -9.43 -6.39
CA GLU A 257 -44.87 -10.72 -7.07
C GLU A 257 -45.43 -10.82 -8.52
N THR A 258 -45.79 -9.76 -9.20
CA THR A 258 -46.34 -9.82 -10.56
C THR A 258 -45.90 -8.60 -11.36
N VAL A 259 -44.65 -8.60 -11.81
CA VAL A 259 -44.38 -8.07 -13.14
C VAL A 259 -44.84 -9.19 -14.07
N ASP A 260 -45.94 -8.96 -14.77
CA ASP A 260 -46.51 -9.88 -15.75
C ASP A 260 -45.41 -10.64 -16.49
N THR A 261 -45.36 -11.95 -16.28
CA THR A 261 -44.61 -12.91 -17.10
C THR A 261 -45.11 -12.96 -18.55
N ALA A 262 -46.00 -12.02 -18.93
CA ALA A 262 -46.61 -11.82 -20.23
C ALA A 262 -46.01 -10.65 -21.04
N VAL A 263 -44.84 -10.10 -20.68
CA VAL A 263 -43.92 -9.68 -21.75
C VAL A 263 -43.25 -10.94 -22.24
N ALA A 264 -43.86 -11.51 -23.28
CA ALA A 264 -43.42 -12.71 -23.97
C ALA A 264 -41.90 -12.72 -24.18
N MET A 265 -41.33 -13.91 -24.36
CA MET A 265 -39.94 -14.20 -24.72
C MET A 265 -39.43 -13.52 -26.03
N GLY A 266 -40.06 -12.44 -26.49
CA GLY A 266 -39.61 -11.53 -27.55
C GLY A 266 -39.14 -10.16 -27.06
N GLY A 267 -39.07 -9.89 -25.74
CA GLY A 267 -38.64 -8.59 -25.17
C GLY A 267 -37.37 -8.61 -24.30
N ILE A 268 -36.78 -9.80 -24.05
CA ILE A 268 -35.48 -9.90 -23.38
C ILE A 268 -34.42 -9.67 -24.44
N GLU A 269 -33.92 -8.44 -24.52
CA GLU A 269 -32.83 -8.13 -25.46
C GLU A 269 -31.49 -8.67 -24.98
N ASN A 270 -31.31 -8.78 -23.65
CA ASN A 270 -30.02 -9.14 -23.08
C ASN A 270 -30.13 -10.06 -21.85
N GLU A 271 -29.23 -11.02 -21.79
CA GLU A 271 -29.04 -11.91 -20.64
C GLU A 271 -27.68 -11.64 -19.99
N VAL A 272 -27.67 -11.57 -18.66
CA VAL A 272 -26.48 -11.29 -17.88
C VAL A 272 -26.15 -12.48 -17.00
N TRP A 273 -24.92 -12.97 -17.13
CA TRP A 273 -24.37 -14.04 -16.32
C TRP A 273 -23.35 -13.46 -15.36
N VAL A 274 -23.55 -13.72 -14.06
CA VAL A 274 -22.62 -13.28 -13.02
C VAL A 274 -21.49 -14.30 -12.95
N ALA A 275 -20.28 -13.85 -13.27
CA ALA A 275 -19.13 -14.75 -13.36
C ALA A 275 -18.57 -15.12 -11.98
N ASP A 276 -18.77 -14.27 -10.96
CA ASP A 276 -18.40 -14.56 -9.58
C ASP A 276 -19.62 -14.90 -8.71
N ARG A 277 -19.65 -16.12 -8.17
CA ARG A 277 -20.72 -16.63 -7.30
C ARG A 277 -20.74 -15.96 -5.93
N GLU A 278 -19.70 -15.26 -5.50
CA GLU A 278 -19.70 -14.52 -4.24
C GLU A 278 -20.27 -13.10 -4.39
N THR A 279 -20.46 -12.64 -5.63
CA THR A 279 -20.92 -11.29 -5.92
C THR A 279 -22.42 -11.14 -5.60
N ARG A 280 -22.70 -10.28 -4.61
CA ARG A 280 -24.07 -9.99 -4.14
C ARG A 280 -24.73 -8.78 -4.80
N HIS A 281 -24.00 -8.08 -5.67
CA HIS A 281 -24.46 -6.87 -6.36
C HIS A 281 -24.04 -6.95 -7.81
N VAL A 282 -24.98 -6.71 -8.73
CA VAL A 282 -24.66 -6.65 -10.16
C VAL A 282 -25.00 -5.28 -10.74
N PHE A 283 -24.18 -4.84 -11.69
CA PHE A 283 -24.34 -3.59 -12.40
C PHE A 283 -25.34 -3.74 -13.54
N LEU A 284 -26.24 -2.78 -13.68
CA LEU A 284 -27.19 -2.74 -14.78
C LEU A 284 -26.69 -1.85 -15.91
N PRO A 285 -27.05 -2.10 -17.17
CA PRO A 285 -26.84 -1.15 -18.26
C PRO A 285 -27.42 0.23 -17.97
N LEU A 286 -26.78 1.27 -18.51
CA LEU A 286 -27.25 2.65 -18.33
C LEU A 286 -28.68 2.87 -18.84
N ASP A 287 -29.04 2.24 -19.96
CA ASP A 287 -30.34 2.43 -20.61
C ASP A 287 -31.39 1.39 -20.17
N CYS A 288 -31.12 0.63 -19.11
CA CYS A 288 -32.05 -0.37 -18.59
C CYS A 288 -33.31 0.32 -18.03
N SER A 289 -34.48 -0.03 -18.57
CA SER A 289 -35.79 0.41 -18.09
C SER A 289 -36.51 -0.67 -17.26
N ALA A 290 -36.22 -1.95 -17.52
CA ALA A 290 -36.81 -3.08 -16.78
C ALA A 290 -35.80 -4.21 -16.53
N VAL A 291 -35.94 -4.90 -15.39
CA VAL A 291 -35.13 -6.07 -15.01
C VAL A 291 -36.05 -7.28 -14.84
N HIS A 292 -35.68 -8.38 -15.49
CA HIS A 292 -36.34 -9.67 -15.34
C HIS A 292 -35.45 -10.61 -14.52
N ALA A 293 -35.92 -10.98 -13.34
CA ALA A 293 -35.25 -11.93 -12.47
C ALA A 293 -36.28 -12.85 -11.80
N GLN A 294 -35.84 -14.00 -11.28
CA GLN A 294 -36.73 -14.85 -10.50
C GLN A 294 -37.26 -14.06 -9.28
N PRO A 295 -38.59 -13.99 -9.07
CA PRO A 295 -39.26 -13.02 -8.19
C PRO A 295 -38.80 -13.08 -6.72
N ASP A 296 -38.25 -14.20 -6.27
CA ASP A 296 -37.80 -14.41 -4.89
C ASP A 296 -36.33 -14.08 -4.64
N ARG A 297 -35.57 -13.80 -5.71
CA ARG A 297 -34.11 -13.78 -5.66
C ARG A 297 -33.51 -12.39 -5.76
N VAL A 298 -34.24 -11.38 -6.22
CA VAL A 298 -33.66 -10.07 -6.55
C VAL A 298 -34.45 -8.92 -5.95
N GLN A 299 -33.76 -8.04 -5.22
CA GLN A 299 -34.17 -6.69 -4.90
C GLN A 299 -33.48 -5.72 -5.84
N TRP A 300 -34.23 -4.80 -6.42
CA TRP A 300 -33.69 -3.77 -7.29
C TRP A 300 -33.85 -2.38 -6.66
N THR A 301 -32.84 -1.54 -6.80
CA THR A 301 -32.97 -0.10 -6.51
C THR A 301 -32.98 0.70 -7.80
N PRO A 302 -33.77 1.80 -7.89
CA PRO A 302 -33.69 2.76 -9.01
C PRO A 302 -32.26 3.28 -9.25
N GLU A 303 -31.46 3.23 -8.19
CA GLU A 303 -30.04 3.57 -8.12
C GLU A 303 -29.11 2.46 -8.64
N ALA A 304 -29.66 1.52 -9.41
CA ALA A 304 -28.97 0.63 -10.33
C ALA A 304 -28.27 -0.61 -9.75
N ARG A 305 -28.76 -1.16 -8.64
CA ARG A 305 -28.25 -2.42 -8.10
C ARG A 305 -29.32 -3.49 -8.06
N VAL A 306 -28.98 -4.63 -8.63
CA VAL A 306 -29.64 -5.91 -8.39
C VAL A 306 -28.92 -6.54 -7.20
N ARG A 307 -29.63 -6.74 -6.09
CA ARG A 307 -29.11 -7.39 -4.88
C ARG A 307 -29.91 -8.65 -4.60
N SER A 308 -29.26 -9.69 -4.09
CA SER A 308 -29.99 -10.88 -3.66
C SER A 308 -30.95 -10.59 -2.51
N GLY A 309 -32.23 -10.95 -2.68
CA GLY A 309 -33.27 -10.80 -1.66
C GLY A 309 -33.08 -11.72 -0.46
N ARG A 310 -32.49 -12.91 -0.66
CA ARG A 310 -32.24 -13.92 0.39
C ARG A 310 -30.77 -14.07 0.78
N GLY A 311 -29.88 -13.27 0.19
CA GLY A 311 -28.44 -13.37 0.39
C GLY A 311 -27.78 -14.52 -0.38
N GLU A 312 -28.53 -15.24 -1.22
CA GLU A 312 -28.04 -16.22 -2.19
C GLU A 312 -27.30 -15.55 -3.37
N PRO A 313 -26.36 -16.23 -4.03
CA PRO A 313 -25.75 -15.73 -5.27
C PRO A 313 -26.80 -15.43 -6.36
N ILE A 314 -26.61 -14.35 -7.11
CA ILE A 314 -27.37 -14.13 -8.35
C ILE A 314 -26.61 -14.85 -9.47
N GLU A 315 -27.22 -15.87 -10.09
CA GLU A 315 -26.57 -16.64 -11.16
C GLU A 315 -26.76 -15.96 -12.53
N SER A 316 -27.98 -15.50 -12.81
CA SER A 316 -28.29 -14.73 -14.02
C SER A 316 -29.53 -13.82 -13.83
N TYR A 317 -29.67 -12.83 -14.72
CA TYR A 317 -30.88 -12.03 -14.88
C TYR A 317 -30.98 -11.49 -16.32
N GLY A 318 -32.20 -11.21 -16.77
CA GLY A 318 -32.47 -10.53 -18.04
C GLY A 318 -32.80 -9.06 -17.84
N PHE A 319 -32.66 -8.24 -18.87
CA PHE A 319 -33.12 -6.85 -18.86
C PHE A 319 -33.62 -6.40 -20.23
N ALA A 320 -34.44 -5.34 -20.23
CA ALA A 320 -34.94 -4.66 -21.42
C ALA A 320 -34.51 -3.18 -21.41
N ARG A 321 -34.30 -2.62 -22.62
CA ARG A 321 -34.07 -1.19 -22.84
C ARG A 321 -35.40 -0.46 -22.89
#